data_AF-A0A812UA78-F1
#
_entry.id   AF-A0A812UA78-F1
#
_cell.length_a   1.000
_cell.length_b   1.000
_cell.length_c   1.000
_cell.angle_alpha   90.00
_cell.angle_beta   90.00
_cell.angle_gamma   90.00
#
_symmetry.space_group_name_H-M   'P 1'
#
loop_
_entity.id
_entity.type
_entity.pdbx_description
1 polymer ?
#
loop_
_entity_poly.entity_id
_entity_poly.type
_entity_poly.pdbx_seq_one_letter_code
_entity_poly.pdbx_strand_id
1 'polypeptide(L)'
;MAEQDALIDSTTAPAETSCCCCCNPERNISHEFIHEHLKGNPLFGWWHMPKLQPWDVLDKLRDKLTDRKKFPALPVVFKEEAEMTVGYASAKEMLSMMYEATKVSGIWENVPEKLRGVFWMKGNGVGEELMVLQYGRWFEKEKILITPMAPFMWAWPAGKPSEAPYWGAMYGPTTTMVGARILCGTGLPRPPSPATYSLKFSGEDLTYAVIQAGSDLTKDMVNVGSLLPPCSCLTCIRGKFTLELQPSTLPEPGSHWKRGIWWGPGTCTFCPFGGYNFVKVLRGDGEPNEPYYSEFLKYMDEIKLFTWSGFPDSERQSPEFRTLEEAARLRGAL
;
A
#
# COMPACT_ATOMS: atom_id res chain seq x y z
N MET A 1 32.99 -2.32 -61.85
CA MET A 1 34.29 -2.75 -61.31
C MET A 1 34.98 -1.48 -60.85
N ALA A 2 35.33 -1.19 -59.61
CA ALA A 2 35.19 -1.70 -58.25
C ALA A 2 35.31 -0.37 -57.44
N GLU A 3 34.72 -0.07 -56.29
CA GLU A 3 34.68 -0.71 -54.99
C GLU A 3 33.92 0.33 -54.12
N GLN A 4 32.95 -0.09 -53.32
CA GLN A 4 32.29 0.74 -52.31
C GLN A 4 32.95 0.40 -50.96
N ASP A 5 33.73 1.33 -50.42
CA ASP A 5 34.09 1.35 -49.01
C ASP A 5 33.73 2.73 -48.44
N ALA A 6 32.61 2.79 -47.72
CA ALA A 6 32.23 3.93 -46.92
C ALA A 6 32.82 3.75 -45.50
N LEU A 7 33.90 4.47 -45.22
CA LEU A 7 34.36 4.71 -43.85
C LEU A 7 33.32 5.57 -43.13
N ILE A 8 32.72 5.01 -42.08
CA ILE A 8 31.90 5.76 -41.12
C ILE A 8 32.85 6.47 -40.15
N ASP A 9 32.75 7.80 -40.15
CA ASP A 9 33.45 8.72 -39.27
C ASP A 9 32.95 8.54 -37.82
N SER A 10 33.82 8.01 -36.96
CA SER A 10 33.57 7.86 -35.53
C SER A 10 33.86 9.19 -34.82
N THR A 11 32.88 10.07 -34.77
CA THR A 11 32.95 11.24 -33.89
C THR A 11 32.42 10.88 -32.50
N THR A 12 33.34 10.94 -31.56
CA THR A 12 33.23 10.69 -30.13
C THR A 12 32.13 11.53 -29.47
N ALA A 13 31.07 10.87 -29.03
CA ALA A 13 30.23 11.38 -27.94
C ALA A 13 31.00 11.21 -26.62
N PRO A 14 31.06 12.24 -25.75
CA PRO A 14 31.72 12.08 -24.45
C PRO A 14 30.87 11.15 -23.59
N ALA A 15 31.43 9.98 -23.30
CA ALA A 15 30.95 9.08 -22.26
C ALA A 15 31.22 9.73 -20.90
N GLU A 16 30.30 10.56 -20.42
CA GLU A 16 30.22 10.88 -19.01
C GLU A 16 29.69 9.65 -18.27
N THR A 17 30.60 8.71 -17.95
CA THR A 17 30.38 7.71 -16.92
C THR A 17 30.43 8.40 -15.56
N SER A 18 29.37 9.16 -15.25
CA SER A 18 29.09 9.64 -13.91
C SER A 18 28.71 8.45 -13.03
N CYS A 19 29.51 8.22 -11.99
CA CYS A 19 29.34 7.13 -11.03
C CYS A 19 27.99 7.27 -10.29
N CYS A 20 27.02 6.42 -10.62
CA CYS A 20 25.69 6.35 -10.00
C CYS A 20 25.68 6.06 -8.48
N CYS A 21 26.84 5.82 -7.87
CA CYS A 21 26.94 5.44 -6.46
C CYS A 21 26.82 6.62 -5.46
N CYS A 22 26.85 7.88 -5.92
CA CYS A 22 26.94 9.05 -5.03
C CYS A 22 25.77 10.05 -5.13
N CYS A 23 24.72 9.76 -5.89
CA CYS A 23 23.57 10.65 -5.96
C CYS A 23 22.73 10.53 -4.66
N ASN A 24 22.69 11.61 -3.87
CA ASN A 24 21.68 11.76 -2.83
C ASN A 24 20.30 11.57 -3.47
N PRO A 25 19.38 10.81 -2.83
CA PRO A 25 18.06 10.60 -3.38
C PRO A 25 17.36 11.93 -3.65
N GLU A 26 16.53 11.94 -4.69
CA GLU A 26 15.63 13.04 -5.03
C GLU A 26 14.77 13.43 -3.80
N ARG A 27 14.23 14.65 -3.82
CA ARG A 27 13.40 15.18 -2.74
C ARG A 27 12.30 14.19 -2.37
N ASN A 28 12.23 13.89 -1.08
CA ASN A 28 11.15 13.12 -0.50
C ASN A 28 9.78 13.73 -0.85
N ILE A 29 8.93 12.91 -1.47
CA ILE A 29 7.62 13.28 -2.00
C ILE A 29 6.73 13.97 -0.95
N SER A 30 6.83 13.50 0.29
CA SER A 30 5.96 13.92 1.38
C SER A 30 6.55 15.06 2.21
N HIS A 31 7.75 15.57 1.90
CA HIS A 31 8.42 16.57 2.75
C HIS A 31 7.65 17.90 2.82
N GLU A 32 7.23 18.44 1.68
CA GLU A 32 6.39 19.64 1.61
C GLU A 32 5.06 19.41 2.36
N PHE A 33 4.46 18.24 2.16
CA PHE A 33 3.24 17.83 2.86
C PHE A 33 3.42 17.79 4.39
N ILE A 34 4.51 17.19 4.88
CA ILE A 34 4.82 17.10 6.31
C ILE A 34 4.93 18.50 6.92
N HIS A 35 5.63 19.41 6.24
CA HIS A 35 5.82 20.77 6.73
C HIS A 35 4.50 21.56 6.73
N GLU A 36 3.78 21.57 5.60
CA GLU A 36 2.58 22.40 5.44
C GLU A 36 1.35 21.85 6.19
N HIS A 37 1.15 20.53 6.17
CA HIS A 37 -0.11 19.91 6.60
C HIS A 37 0.02 19.07 7.87
N LEU A 38 1.22 18.59 8.22
CA LEU A 38 1.48 17.85 9.46
C LEU A 38 2.27 18.68 10.49
N LYS A 39 2.53 19.96 10.22
CA LYS A 39 3.27 20.87 11.12
C LYS A 39 4.62 20.30 11.55
N GLY A 40 5.30 19.59 10.65
CA GLY A 40 6.58 18.93 10.90
C GLY A 40 6.49 17.54 11.53
N ASN A 41 5.30 17.01 11.83
CA ASN A 41 5.17 15.63 12.29
C ASN A 41 5.41 14.65 11.12
N PRO A 42 6.46 13.81 11.16
CA PRO A 42 6.79 12.89 10.08
C PRO A 42 5.86 11.66 10.03
N LEU A 43 5.05 11.46 11.07
CA LEU A 43 4.14 10.33 11.20
C LEU A 43 2.75 10.70 10.70
N PHE A 44 2.20 9.82 9.88
CA PHE A 44 0.79 9.81 9.53
C PHE A 44 0.28 8.37 9.69
N GLY A 45 -0.97 8.21 10.09
CA GLY A 45 -1.57 6.91 10.37
C GLY A 45 -3.06 7.07 10.60
N TRP A 46 -3.76 5.96 10.83
CA TRP A 46 -5.22 5.95 10.96
C TRP A 46 -5.77 6.98 11.95
N TRP A 47 -5.10 7.14 13.10
CA TRP A 47 -5.39 8.09 14.18
C TRP A 47 -5.33 9.56 13.76
N HIS A 48 -4.57 9.85 12.70
CA HIS A 48 -4.36 11.20 12.18
C HIS A 48 -5.40 11.56 11.11
N MET A 49 -6.34 10.66 10.78
CA MET A 49 -7.42 10.96 9.86
C MET A 49 -8.36 11.99 10.48
N PRO A 50 -8.81 13.01 9.71
CA PRO A 50 -9.67 14.06 10.26
C PRO A 50 -11.04 13.55 10.71
N LYS A 51 -11.45 12.38 10.19
CA LYS A 51 -12.60 11.62 10.67
C LYS A 51 -12.28 10.14 10.61
N LEU A 52 -12.48 9.46 11.73
CA LEU A 52 -12.31 8.01 11.83
C LEU A 52 -13.49 7.26 11.20
N GLN A 53 -13.27 5.99 10.87
CA GLN A 53 -14.35 5.08 10.48
C GLN A 53 -15.35 4.97 11.65
N PRO A 54 -16.66 5.19 11.42
CA PRO A 54 -17.65 5.11 12.47
C PRO A 54 -17.61 3.75 13.18
N TRP A 55 -17.59 3.77 14.51
CA TRP A 55 -17.44 2.55 15.30
C TRP A 55 -18.59 1.57 15.09
N ASP A 56 -19.82 2.07 15.03
CA ASP A 56 -21.04 1.31 14.76
C ASP A 56 -20.99 0.58 13.41
N VAL A 57 -20.44 1.25 12.38
CA VAL A 57 -20.19 0.62 11.08
C VAL A 57 -19.15 -0.49 11.22
N LEU A 58 -18.02 -0.23 11.89
CA LEU A 58 -16.98 -1.25 12.11
C LEU A 58 -17.48 -2.44 12.95
N ASP A 59 -18.34 -2.21 13.94
CA ASP A 59 -18.93 -3.25 14.79
C ASP A 59 -19.87 -4.15 13.98
N LYS A 60 -20.82 -3.54 13.26
CA LYS A 60 -21.72 -4.26 12.35
C LYS A 60 -20.97 -5.07 11.29
N LEU A 61 -19.89 -4.53 10.74
CA LEU A 61 -19.06 -5.25 9.77
C LEU A 61 -18.26 -6.37 10.43
N ARG A 62 -17.72 -6.16 11.63
CA ARG A 62 -17.06 -7.21 12.40
C ARG A 62 -17.98 -8.39 12.67
N ASP A 63 -19.27 -8.18 12.91
CA ASP A 63 -20.20 -9.28 13.16
C ASP A 63 -20.49 -10.15 11.93
N LYS A 64 -20.17 -9.67 10.73
CA LYS A 64 -20.21 -10.47 9.50
C LYS A 64 -18.97 -11.34 9.31
N LEU A 65 -17.88 -11.09 10.03
CA LEU A 65 -16.64 -11.85 9.90
C LEU A 65 -16.72 -13.18 10.66
N THR A 66 -16.29 -14.26 10.00
CA THR A 66 -16.10 -15.57 10.65
C THR A 66 -14.70 -15.68 11.26
N ASP A 67 -14.52 -16.62 12.18
CA ASP A 67 -13.21 -17.00 12.75
C ASP A 67 -12.40 -15.82 13.30
N ARG A 68 -13.08 -14.86 13.95
CA ARG A 68 -12.44 -13.68 14.53
C ARG A 68 -11.40 -14.09 15.56
N LYS A 69 -10.16 -13.69 15.33
CA LYS A 69 -9.02 -14.03 16.19
C LYS A 69 -8.15 -12.80 16.40
N LYS A 70 -7.40 -12.80 17.50
CA LYS A 70 -6.29 -11.87 17.68
C LYS A 70 -5.24 -12.14 16.61
N PHE A 71 -4.59 -11.09 16.13
CA PHE A 71 -3.45 -11.21 15.24
C PHE A 71 -2.40 -12.12 15.91
N PRO A 72 -1.93 -13.21 15.27
CA PRO A 72 -1.02 -14.15 15.91
C PRO A 72 0.26 -13.44 16.38
N ALA A 73 0.63 -13.66 17.64
CA ALA A 73 1.79 -13.03 18.27
C ALA A 73 3.10 -13.52 17.64
N LEU A 74 3.99 -12.59 17.26
CA LEU A 74 5.39 -12.87 17.00
C LEU A 74 6.18 -12.90 18.35
N PRO A 75 7.40 -13.45 18.41
CA PRO A 75 8.17 -13.49 19.66
C PRO A 75 8.52 -12.09 20.24
N VAL A 76 8.41 -11.03 19.44
CA VAL A 76 8.72 -9.64 19.81
C VAL A 76 7.49 -8.76 19.52
N VAL A 77 6.48 -8.81 20.40
CA VAL A 77 5.20 -8.09 20.20
C VAL A 77 5.05 -6.96 21.21
N PHE A 78 4.62 -5.79 20.71
CA PHE A 78 4.01 -4.74 21.54
C PHE A 78 2.62 -5.18 21.98
N LYS A 79 2.29 -5.03 23.27
CA LYS A 79 1.03 -5.51 23.88
C LYS A 79 -0.22 -5.09 23.08
N GLU A 80 -0.16 -3.92 22.45
CA GLU A 80 -1.23 -3.31 21.67
C GLU A 80 -1.44 -3.98 20.30
N GLU A 81 -0.39 -4.52 19.68
CA GLU A 81 -0.51 -5.29 18.41
C GLU A 81 -1.13 -6.67 18.66
N ALA A 82 -0.94 -7.24 19.85
CA ALA A 82 -1.59 -8.50 20.26
C ALA A 82 -3.12 -8.38 20.38
N GLU A 83 -3.66 -7.17 20.32
CA GLU A 83 -5.09 -6.89 20.47
C GLU A 83 -5.78 -6.55 19.14
N MET A 84 -5.03 -6.45 18.04
CA MET A 84 -5.64 -6.29 16.71
C MET A 84 -6.46 -7.52 16.35
N THR A 85 -7.67 -7.33 15.82
CA THR A 85 -8.56 -8.42 15.44
C THR A 85 -8.53 -8.66 13.94
N VAL A 86 -8.30 -9.90 13.53
CA VAL A 86 -8.50 -10.35 12.16
C VAL A 86 -9.76 -11.20 12.07
N GLY A 87 -10.43 -11.16 10.93
CA GLY A 87 -11.55 -12.03 10.64
C GLY A 87 -11.63 -12.34 9.16
N TYR A 88 -12.46 -13.31 8.82
CA TYR A 88 -12.52 -13.91 7.49
C TYR A 88 -13.91 -13.72 6.88
N ALA A 89 -13.98 -13.56 5.57
CA ALA A 89 -15.22 -13.54 4.80
C ALA A 89 -15.01 -14.14 3.41
N SER A 90 -16.09 -14.44 2.68
CA SER A 90 -15.98 -14.78 1.26
C SER A 90 -15.43 -13.58 0.47
N ALA A 91 -14.86 -13.81 -0.71
CA ALA A 91 -14.35 -12.74 -1.57
C ALA A 91 -15.42 -11.68 -1.89
N LYS A 92 -16.66 -12.12 -2.18
CA LYS A 92 -17.79 -11.24 -2.47
C LYS A 92 -18.19 -10.37 -1.29
N GLU A 93 -18.30 -10.97 -0.10
CA GLU A 93 -18.64 -10.22 1.12
C GLU A 93 -17.53 -9.24 1.48
N MET A 94 -16.27 -9.68 1.42
CA MET A 94 -15.12 -8.85 1.76
C MET A 94 -15.06 -7.57 0.91
N LEU A 95 -15.29 -7.65 -0.40
CA LEU A 95 -15.36 -6.48 -1.28
C LEU A 95 -16.36 -5.43 -0.77
N SER A 96 -17.58 -5.88 -0.43
CA SER A 96 -18.64 -5.01 0.05
C SER A 96 -18.30 -4.41 1.41
N MET A 97 -17.73 -5.22 2.31
CA MET A 97 -17.33 -4.81 3.65
C MET A 97 -16.19 -3.79 3.62
N MET A 98 -15.18 -4.00 2.77
CA MET A 98 -14.07 -3.06 2.57
C MET A 98 -14.57 -1.72 2.03
N TYR A 99 -15.49 -1.74 1.07
CA TYR A 99 -16.12 -0.53 0.55
C TYR A 99 -16.93 0.22 1.63
N GLU A 100 -17.84 -0.47 2.33
CA GLU A 100 -18.69 0.10 3.39
C GLU A 100 -17.85 0.71 4.53
N ALA A 101 -16.81 0.00 4.98
CA ALA A 101 -15.93 0.45 6.06
C ALA A 101 -15.14 1.72 5.71
N THR A 102 -14.76 1.89 4.45
CA THR A 102 -13.82 2.94 4.02
C THR A 102 -14.51 4.15 3.38
N LYS A 103 -15.82 4.06 3.09
CA LYS A 103 -16.64 5.16 2.59
C LYS A 103 -17.03 6.13 3.71
N VAL A 104 -16.04 6.76 4.33
CA VAL A 104 -16.25 7.67 5.47
C VAL A 104 -16.64 9.06 4.97
N SER A 105 -17.88 9.48 5.24
CA SER A 105 -18.40 10.78 4.77
C SER A 105 -17.57 11.97 5.29
N GLY A 106 -17.18 12.85 4.38
CA GLY A 106 -16.23 13.95 4.58
C GLY A 106 -14.79 13.60 4.23
N ILE A 107 -14.51 12.33 3.91
CA ILE A 107 -13.19 11.83 3.48
C ILE A 107 -13.27 11.37 2.02
N TRP A 108 -14.11 10.38 1.74
CA TRP A 108 -14.11 9.69 0.45
C TRP A 108 -14.54 10.59 -0.72
N GLU A 109 -15.42 11.57 -0.46
CA GLU A 109 -15.89 12.54 -1.45
C GLU A 109 -14.76 13.46 -1.95
N ASN A 110 -13.68 13.61 -1.16
CA ASN A 110 -12.53 14.44 -1.51
C ASN A 110 -11.46 13.67 -2.28
N VAL A 111 -11.49 12.33 -2.27
CA VAL A 111 -10.54 11.51 -3.04
C VAL A 111 -10.92 11.57 -4.54
N PRO A 112 -9.99 11.66 -5.50
CA PRO A 112 -10.33 11.64 -6.92
C PRO A 112 -11.13 10.39 -7.31
N GLU A 113 -12.14 10.54 -8.17
CA GLU A 113 -13.04 9.45 -8.59
C GLU A 113 -12.29 8.23 -9.13
N LYS A 114 -11.22 8.47 -9.90
CA LYS A 114 -10.35 7.42 -10.45
C LYS A 114 -9.75 6.50 -9.36
N LEU A 115 -9.62 6.99 -8.13
CA LEU A 115 -9.04 6.30 -6.97
C LEU A 115 -10.10 5.81 -5.96
N ARG A 116 -11.39 6.05 -6.21
CA ARG A 116 -12.47 5.51 -5.37
C ARG A 116 -12.80 4.08 -5.76
N GLY A 117 -13.26 3.29 -4.79
CA GLY A 117 -13.62 1.89 -4.96
C GLY A 117 -12.66 0.92 -4.28
N VAL A 118 -12.82 -0.36 -4.60
CA VAL A 118 -11.96 -1.45 -4.12
C VAL A 118 -11.13 -1.96 -5.29
N PHE A 119 -9.84 -2.19 -5.04
CA PHE A 119 -8.88 -2.57 -6.07
C PHE A 119 -8.27 -3.93 -5.76
N TRP A 120 -8.02 -4.70 -6.82
CA TRP A 120 -7.36 -5.99 -6.80
C TRP A 120 -5.92 -5.86 -7.33
N MET A 121 -4.97 -6.37 -6.57
CA MET A 121 -3.55 -6.47 -6.94
C MET A 121 -3.31 -7.73 -7.79
N LYS A 122 -3.72 -7.67 -9.06
CA LYS A 122 -3.67 -8.78 -10.02
C LYS A 122 -2.26 -9.02 -10.56
N GLY A 123 -1.72 -10.22 -10.39
CA GLY A 123 -0.43 -10.63 -10.93
C GLY A 123 0.79 -10.06 -10.21
N ASN A 124 0.72 -9.84 -8.89
CA ASN A 124 1.81 -9.31 -8.06
C ASN A 124 2.91 -10.32 -7.71
N GLY A 125 2.78 -11.57 -8.16
CA GLY A 125 3.72 -12.64 -7.86
C GLY A 125 3.74 -13.04 -6.38
N VAL A 126 2.90 -12.41 -5.55
CA VAL A 126 2.63 -12.76 -4.16
C VAL A 126 1.17 -13.21 -4.02
N GLY A 127 0.63 -13.27 -2.80
CA GLY A 127 -0.81 -13.40 -2.61
C GLY A 127 -1.51 -12.23 -3.30
N GLU A 128 -2.52 -12.47 -4.13
CA GLU A 128 -3.24 -11.38 -4.78
C GLU A 128 -4.25 -10.78 -3.80
N GLU A 129 -4.06 -9.50 -3.48
CA GLU A 129 -4.66 -8.82 -2.34
C GLU A 129 -5.72 -7.81 -2.82
N LEU A 130 -6.59 -7.41 -1.90
CA LEU A 130 -7.47 -6.26 -2.09
C LEU A 130 -6.93 -5.06 -1.33
N MET A 131 -7.09 -3.86 -1.91
CA MET A 131 -6.75 -2.59 -1.29
C MET A 131 -7.81 -1.54 -1.59
N VAL A 132 -8.00 -0.61 -0.65
CA VAL A 132 -8.84 0.57 -0.82
C VAL A 132 -8.02 1.84 -0.67
N LEU A 133 -8.20 2.78 -1.61
CA LEU A 133 -7.58 4.11 -1.57
C LEU A 133 -8.55 5.22 -1.11
N GLN A 134 -9.85 4.93 -1.07
CA GLN A 134 -10.89 5.93 -0.84
C GLN A 134 -10.98 6.46 0.60
N TYR A 135 -10.28 5.84 1.54
CA TYR A 135 -10.09 6.35 2.90
C TYR A 135 -8.70 6.97 3.06
N GLY A 136 -8.39 7.89 2.14
CA GLY A 136 -7.17 8.70 2.17
C GLY A 136 -7.50 10.19 2.20
N ARG A 137 -6.51 11.01 2.59
CA ARG A 137 -6.60 12.46 2.55
C ARG A 137 -5.98 12.96 1.24
N TRP A 138 -6.81 13.57 0.41
CA TRP A 138 -6.39 14.16 -0.86
C TRP A 138 -6.04 15.64 -0.70
N PHE A 139 -4.92 16.02 -1.30
CA PHE A 139 -4.39 17.38 -1.31
C PHE A 139 -4.37 17.86 -2.75
N GLU A 140 -5.45 18.54 -3.16
CA GLU A 140 -5.71 18.91 -4.56
C GLU A 140 -4.58 19.74 -5.18
N LYS A 141 -4.13 20.79 -4.47
CA LYS A 141 -3.08 21.70 -4.95
C LYS A 141 -1.77 20.95 -5.21
N GLU A 142 -1.40 20.06 -4.29
CA GLU A 142 -0.18 19.28 -4.35
C GLU A 142 -0.36 18.01 -5.20
N LYS A 143 -1.58 17.61 -5.53
CA LYS A 143 -1.91 16.33 -6.18
C LYS A 143 -1.33 15.13 -5.44
N ILE A 144 -1.46 15.15 -4.11
CA ILE A 144 -0.98 14.08 -3.23
C ILE A 144 -2.17 13.38 -2.56
N LEU A 145 -2.20 12.05 -2.64
CA LEU A 145 -3.05 11.22 -1.78
C LEU A 145 -2.20 10.59 -0.68
N ILE A 146 -2.57 10.85 0.57
CA ILE A 146 -1.99 10.15 1.73
C ILE A 146 -3.03 9.17 2.26
N THR A 147 -2.70 7.88 2.27
CA THR A 147 -3.58 6.82 2.76
C THR A 147 -2.90 6.06 3.90
N PRO A 148 -3.48 6.05 5.10
CA PRO A 148 -2.95 5.25 6.19
C PRO A 148 -3.35 3.78 5.98
N MET A 149 -2.73 2.87 6.71
CA MET A 149 -3.32 1.55 6.96
C MET A 149 -4.35 1.68 8.09
N ALA A 150 -5.60 1.32 7.79
CA ALA A 150 -6.74 1.32 8.71
C ALA A 150 -7.54 0.02 8.59
N PRO A 151 -8.47 -0.26 9.52
CA PRO A 151 -9.36 -1.41 9.42
C PRO A 151 -10.06 -1.51 8.06
N PHE A 152 -10.15 -2.73 7.51
CA PHE A 152 -10.80 -3.04 6.22
C PHE A 152 -10.20 -2.32 4.99
N MET A 153 -9.04 -1.67 5.10
CA MET A 153 -8.39 -1.05 3.94
C MET A 153 -7.65 -2.05 3.06
N TRP A 154 -7.34 -3.22 3.61
CA TRP A 154 -6.57 -4.26 2.96
C TRP A 154 -7.14 -5.63 3.31
N ALA A 155 -7.16 -6.54 2.34
CA ALA A 155 -7.51 -7.93 2.60
C ALA A 155 -6.60 -8.88 1.82
N TRP A 156 -6.34 -10.02 2.44
CA TRP A 156 -5.39 -11.02 1.97
C TRP A 156 -6.07 -12.37 1.77
N PRO A 157 -5.61 -13.18 0.80
CA PRO A 157 -6.13 -14.53 0.61
C PRO A 157 -5.78 -15.44 1.80
N ALA A 158 -6.78 -16.15 2.32
CA ALA A 158 -6.65 -17.14 3.40
C ALA A 158 -6.49 -18.57 2.86
N GLY A 159 -5.91 -18.72 1.67
CA GLY A 159 -5.79 -19.98 0.96
C GLY A 159 -5.18 -19.76 -0.42
N LYS A 160 -4.94 -20.84 -1.16
CA LYS A 160 -4.26 -20.81 -2.45
C LYS A 160 -5.28 -20.97 -3.59
N PRO A 161 -5.48 -19.94 -4.44
CA PRO A 161 -6.21 -20.07 -5.71
C PRO A 161 -5.65 -21.18 -6.59
N SER A 162 -6.51 -21.81 -7.40
CA SER A 162 -6.11 -22.87 -8.34
C SER A 162 -5.10 -22.37 -9.38
N GLU A 163 -5.25 -21.12 -9.82
CA GLU A 163 -4.39 -20.44 -10.80
C GLU A 163 -3.33 -19.55 -10.12
N ALA A 164 -2.96 -19.84 -8.86
CA ALA A 164 -1.97 -19.05 -8.14
C ALA A 164 -0.59 -19.02 -8.87
N PRO A 165 0.03 -17.85 -9.05
CA PRO A 165 1.35 -17.75 -9.66
C PRO A 165 2.42 -18.48 -8.83
N TYR A 166 3.50 -18.91 -9.50
CA TYR A 166 4.64 -19.60 -8.86
C TYR A 166 4.23 -20.77 -7.96
N TRP A 167 3.26 -21.57 -8.42
CA TRP A 167 2.69 -22.71 -7.69
C TRP A 167 2.06 -22.34 -6.32
N GLY A 168 1.81 -21.04 -6.11
CA GLY A 168 1.25 -20.48 -4.88
C GLY A 168 2.21 -20.46 -3.69
N ALA A 169 3.53 -20.46 -3.90
CA ALA A 169 4.52 -20.38 -2.82
C ALA A 169 4.30 -19.17 -1.88
N MET A 170 3.73 -18.10 -2.41
CA MET A 170 3.46 -16.86 -1.67
C MET A 170 2.07 -16.80 -1.02
N TYR A 171 1.25 -17.85 -1.15
CA TYR A 171 -0.06 -18.01 -0.50
C TYR A 171 0.03 -18.84 0.79
N GLY A 172 1.24 -19.12 1.26
CA GLY A 172 1.46 -19.83 2.52
C GLY A 172 0.89 -19.02 3.69
N PRO A 173 0.14 -19.65 4.62
CA PRO A 173 -0.55 -18.93 5.69
C PRO A 173 0.40 -18.11 6.56
N THR A 174 1.61 -18.61 6.82
CA THR A 174 2.64 -17.87 7.55
C THR A 174 3.11 -16.63 6.78
N THR A 175 3.44 -16.78 5.50
CA THR A 175 3.96 -15.68 4.67
C THR A 175 2.95 -14.54 4.55
N THR A 176 1.70 -14.87 4.20
CA THR A 176 0.64 -13.88 4.04
C THR A 176 0.31 -13.18 5.35
N MET A 177 0.24 -13.92 6.45
CA MET A 177 -0.04 -13.34 7.78
C MET A 177 1.09 -12.44 8.28
N VAL A 178 2.36 -12.82 8.05
CA VAL A 178 3.51 -11.98 8.39
C VAL A 178 3.52 -10.70 7.57
N GLY A 179 3.25 -10.79 6.25
CA GLY A 179 3.13 -9.62 5.37
C GLY A 179 2.02 -8.67 5.85
N ALA A 180 0.83 -9.22 6.12
CA ALA A 180 -0.30 -8.47 6.65
C ALA A 180 0.04 -7.75 7.96
N ARG A 181 0.80 -8.42 8.85
CA ARG A 181 1.25 -7.83 10.11
C ARG A 181 2.17 -6.64 9.88
N ILE A 182 3.18 -6.79 9.03
CA ILE A 182 4.15 -5.73 8.73
C ILE A 182 3.42 -4.48 8.22
N LEU A 183 2.38 -4.66 7.40
CA LEU A 183 1.57 -3.56 6.88
C LEU A 183 0.67 -2.92 7.93
N CYS A 184 0.01 -3.73 8.78
CA CYS A 184 -0.91 -3.27 9.83
C CYS A 184 -0.20 -2.67 11.06
N GLY A 185 1.03 -3.09 11.35
CA GLY A 185 1.74 -2.78 12.58
C GLY A 185 3.20 -3.27 12.62
N THR A 186 4.08 -2.28 12.45
CA THR A 186 5.54 -2.16 12.64
C THR A 186 6.60 -2.83 11.79
N GLY A 187 6.78 -4.14 11.76
CA GLY A 187 8.08 -4.66 11.28
C GLY A 187 9.35 -4.05 11.97
N LEU A 188 9.22 -3.45 13.19
CA LEU A 188 10.26 -2.88 14.12
C LEU A 188 10.79 -1.42 13.88
N PRO A 189 11.41 -0.71 14.87
CA PRO A 189 11.15 -0.59 16.31
C PRO A 189 10.77 0.86 16.72
N ARG A 190 9.55 1.04 17.25
CA ARG A 190 9.08 2.06 18.22
C ARG A 190 8.98 3.56 17.82
N PRO A 191 7.83 4.21 18.13
CA PRO A 191 6.56 3.62 18.53
C PRO A 191 5.83 2.99 17.34
N PRO A 192 4.91 2.05 17.58
CA PRO A 192 4.21 1.36 16.53
C PRO A 192 3.26 2.27 15.74
N SER A 193 3.58 2.52 14.47
CA SER A 193 2.67 3.15 13.50
C SER A 193 2.31 2.15 12.40
N PRO A 194 1.03 2.05 12.01
CA PRO A 194 0.65 1.39 10.76
C PRO A 194 1.38 2.03 9.57
N ALA A 195 1.58 1.26 8.50
CA ALA A 195 2.17 1.80 7.28
C ALA A 195 1.30 2.93 6.71
N THR A 196 1.93 3.96 6.16
CA THR A 196 1.27 4.99 5.37
C THR A 196 1.84 4.98 3.96
N TYR A 197 0.96 5.19 2.99
CA TYR A 197 1.32 5.36 1.60
C TYR A 197 1.04 6.80 1.17
N SER A 198 1.99 7.38 0.45
CA SER A 198 1.88 8.66 -0.21
C SER A 198 1.96 8.45 -1.71
N LEU A 199 0.99 8.96 -2.45
CA LEU A 199 0.91 8.88 -3.91
C LEU A 199 0.91 10.30 -4.45
N LYS A 200 2.01 10.72 -5.08
CA LYS A 200 2.12 12.02 -5.74
C LYS A 200 1.87 11.87 -7.22
N PHE A 201 0.78 12.45 -7.69
CA PHE A 201 0.39 12.42 -9.08
C PHE A 201 1.03 13.55 -9.88
N SER A 202 1.34 13.26 -11.15
CA SER A 202 1.77 14.23 -12.14
C SER A 202 0.69 14.44 -13.21
N GLY A 203 0.76 15.58 -13.91
CA GLY A 203 -0.22 15.98 -14.93
C GLY A 203 -1.56 16.44 -14.35
N GLU A 204 -2.43 16.99 -15.19
CA GLU A 204 -3.81 17.36 -14.80
C GLU A 204 -4.72 16.13 -14.72
N ASP A 205 -4.47 15.12 -15.55
CA ASP A 205 -5.34 13.94 -15.68
C ASP A 205 -5.07 12.83 -14.66
N LEU A 206 -4.13 13.02 -13.71
CA LEU A 206 -3.78 12.05 -12.67
C LEU A 206 -3.39 10.66 -13.26
N THR A 207 -2.65 10.64 -14.36
CA THR A 207 -2.34 9.42 -15.11
C THR A 207 -1.11 8.68 -14.58
N TYR A 208 -0.28 9.34 -13.78
CA TYR A 208 0.95 8.76 -13.24
C TYR A 208 1.15 9.25 -11.81
N ALA A 209 1.53 8.35 -10.91
CA ALA A 209 1.96 8.70 -9.57
C ALA A 209 3.26 7.99 -9.18
N VAL A 210 4.07 8.67 -8.38
CA VAL A 210 5.15 8.05 -7.63
C VAL A 210 4.63 7.73 -6.22
N ILE A 211 5.00 6.56 -5.72
CA ILE A 211 4.53 6.02 -4.45
C ILE A 211 5.68 5.96 -3.45
N GLN A 212 5.42 6.46 -2.25
CA GLN A 212 6.26 6.29 -1.08
C GLN A 212 5.47 5.52 -0.02
N ALA A 213 6.11 4.59 0.67
CA ALA A 213 5.49 3.80 1.74
C ALA A 213 6.40 3.74 2.95
N GLY A 214 5.85 3.91 4.15
CA GLY A 214 6.61 3.82 5.39
C GLY A 214 5.84 4.26 6.60
N SER A 215 6.47 4.11 7.77
CA SER A 215 6.01 4.69 9.04
C SER A 215 6.48 6.12 9.24
N ASP A 216 7.55 6.53 8.56
CA ASP A 216 8.16 7.85 8.59
C ASP A 216 8.22 8.40 7.17
N LEU A 217 7.37 9.40 6.90
CA LEU A 217 7.26 10.01 5.59
C LEU A 217 8.47 10.88 5.23
N THR A 218 9.46 11.07 6.11
CA THR A 218 10.75 11.74 5.79
C THR A 218 11.79 10.80 5.19
N LYS A 219 11.57 9.49 5.24
CA LYS A 219 12.44 8.50 4.63
C LYS A 219 12.00 8.20 3.21
N ASP A 220 12.93 8.31 2.28
CA ASP A 220 12.69 7.99 0.89
C ASP A 220 13.19 6.59 0.54
N MET A 221 12.41 5.90 -0.28
CA MET A 221 12.60 4.54 -0.81
C MET A 221 12.67 3.39 0.20
N VAL A 222 11.93 2.33 -0.13
CA VAL A 222 12.11 0.99 0.45
C VAL A 222 13.42 0.44 -0.09
N ASN A 223 14.43 0.27 0.76
CA ASN A 223 15.64 -0.46 0.37
C ASN A 223 15.37 -1.97 0.44
N VAL A 224 15.98 -2.75 -0.45
CA VAL A 224 15.78 -4.22 -0.45
C VAL A 224 16.14 -4.84 0.89
N GLY A 225 17.17 -4.29 1.56
CA GLY A 225 17.58 -4.72 2.90
C GLY A 225 16.48 -4.61 3.97
N SER A 226 15.56 -3.64 3.86
CA SER A 226 14.40 -3.51 4.77
C SER A 226 13.31 -4.54 4.51
N LEU A 227 13.25 -5.11 3.30
CA LEU A 227 12.31 -6.18 2.95
C LEU A 227 12.87 -7.57 3.25
N LEU A 228 14.20 -7.73 3.29
CA LEU A 228 14.89 -9.01 3.49
C LEU A 228 16.00 -8.91 4.56
N PRO A 229 15.65 -8.85 5.85
CA PRO A 229 16.62 -8.80 6.96
C PRO A 229 17.25 -10.20 7.14
N PRO A 230 18.41 -10.49 6.49
CA PRO A 230 19.72 -10.13 7.06
C PRO A 230 20.76 -9.66 6.01
N CYS A 231 20.35 -9.35 4.77
CA CYS A 231 21.28 -9.11 3.67
C CYS A 231 21.71 -7.62 3.60
N SER A 232 22.61 -7.20 4.48
CA SER A 232 23.10 -5.81 4.59
C SER A 232 23.79 -5.31 3.31
N CYS A 233 24.32 -6.21 2.47
CA CYS A 233 24.92 -5.88 1.17
C CYS A 233 23.90 -5.40 0.12
N LEU A 234 22.59 -5.61 0.34
CA LEU A 234 21.53 -5.16 -0.57
C LEU A 234 20.95 -3.78 -0.20
N THR A 235 21.54 -3.08 0.77
CA THR A 235 21.10 -1.73 1.18
C THR A 235 21.34 -0.66 0.10
N CYS A 236 22.23 -0.92 -0.86
CA CYS A 236 22.45 -0.06 -2.02
C CYS A 236 21.38 -0.22 -3.12
N ILE A 237 20.60 -1.31 -3.10
CA ILE A 237 19.50 -1.53 -4.03
C ILE A 237 18.25 -0.87 -3.48
N ARG A 238 17.72 0.08 -4.25
CA ARG A 238 16.56 0.88 -3.90
C ARG A 238 15.43 0.60 -4.89
N GLY A 239 14.20 0.66 -4.37
CA GLY A 239 12.99 0.49 -5.17
C GLY A 239 12.33 1.85 -5.46
N LYS A 240 12.05 2.12 -6.74
CA LYS A 240 11.11 3.15 -7.19
C LYS A 240 9.77 2.50 -7.50
N PHE A 241 8.72 3.14 -7.01
CA PHE A 241 7.38 2.61 -7.02
C PHE A 241 6.45 3.59 -7.73
N THR A 242 5.70 3.11 -8.71
CA THR A 242 4.81 3.95 -9.53
C THR A 242 3.40 3.37 -9.60
N LEU A 243 2.44 4.22 -9.93
CA LEU A 243 1.08 3.84 -10.33
C LEU A 243 0.77 4.55 -11.65
N GLU A 244 0.50 3.79 -12.70
CA GLU A 244 0.45 4.31 -14.07
C GLU A 244 -0.88 3.91 -14.70
N LEU A 245 -1.72 4.88 -15.02
CA LEU A 245 -3.03 4.65 -15.61
C LEU A 245 -2.84 3.92 -16.94
N GLN A 246 -3.46 2.76 -17.06
CA GLN A 246 -3.45 2.03 -18.32
C GLN A 246 -4.62 2.49 -19.18
N PRO A 247 -4.46 2.52 -20.52
CA PRO A 247 -5.59 2.61 -21.41
C PRO A 247 -6.56 1.47 -21.09
N SER A 248 -7.72 1.83 -20.57
CA SER A 248 -8.76 0.88 -20.22
C SER A 248 -9.77 0.82 -21.36
N THR A 249 -10.22 -0.38 -21.69
CA THR A 249 -11.38 -0.58 -22.58
C THR A 249 -12.70 -0.36 -21.87
N LEU A 250 -12.69 -0.18 -20.54
CA LEU A 250 -13.87 0.05 -19.74
C LEU A 250 -14.27 1.54 -19.74
N PRO A 251 -15.57 1.83 -19.64
CA PRO A 251 -16.05 3.22 -19.59
C PRO A 251 -15.66 3.95 -18.28
N GLU A 252 -15.24 3.21 -17.25
CA GLU A 252 -14.97 3.75 -15.92
C GLU A 252 -13.54 4.33 -15.81
N PRO A 253 -13.39 5.61 -15.42
CA PRO A 253 -12.09 6.23 -15.14
C PRO A 253 -11.31 5.51 -14.03
N GLY A 254 -10.00 5.31 -14.23
CA GLY A 254 -9.14 4.71 -13.22
C GLY A 254 -9.45 3.24 -12.94
N SER A 255 -10.06 2.54 -13.90
CA SER A 255 -10.41 1.13 -13.76
C SER A 255 -9.21 0.19 -13.83
N HIS A 256 -8.12 0.59 -14.52
CA HIS A 256 -6.92 -0.23 -14.67
C HIS A 256 -5.67 0.63 -14.54
N TRP A 257 -4.82 0.27 -13.57
CA TRP A 257 -3.50 0.86 -13.39
C TRP A 257 -2.42 -0.24 -13.45
N LYS A 258 -1.21 0.15 -13.84
CA LYS A 258 0.00 -0.64 -13.65
C LYS A 258 0.72 -0.11 -12.42
N ARG A 259 0.91 -0.97 -11.42
CA ARG A 259 1.82 -0.72 -10.32
C ARG A 259 3.23 -1.08 -10.76
N GLY A 260 4.07 -0.08 -11.04
CA GLY A 260 5.48 -0.29 -11.36
C GLY A 260 6.31 -0.48 -10.10
N ILE A 261 7.23 -1.45 -10.16
CA ILE A 261 8.26 -1.67 -9.13
C ILE A 261 9.59 -1.82 -9.87
N TRP A 262 10.46 -0.85 -9.66
CA TRP A 262 11.71 -0.69 -10.38
C TRP A 262 12.87 -0.71 -9.39
N TRP A 263 13.81 -1.61 -9.57
CA TRP A 263 14.96 -1.77 -8.68
C TRP A 263 16.24 -1.32 -9.36
N GLY A 264 17.19 -0.86 -8.56
CA GLY A 264 18.56 -0.70 -8.99
C GLY A 264 19.44 0.03 -7.96
N PRO A 265 20.72 0.25 -8.27
CA PRO A 265 21.66 0.86 -7.36
C PRO A 265 21.46 2.37 -7.24
N GLY A 266 21.41 2.87 -6.00
CA GLY A 266 21.32 4.32 -5.75
C GLY A 266 20.01 4.92 -6.25
N THR A 267 20.08 5.92 -7.12
CA THR A 267 18.90 6.53 -7.78
C THR A 267 18.55 5.89 -9.12
N CYS A 268 19.41 5.01 -9.64
CA CYS A 268 19.21 4.35 -10.91
C CYS A 268 18.29 3.14 -10.74
N THR A 269 17.03 3.25 -11.18
CA THR A 269 16.01 2.20 -11.05
C THR A 269 15.56 1.71 -12.42
N PHE A 270 16.29 0.72 -12.95
CA PHE A 270 16.12 0.24 -14.33
C PHE A 270 15.58 -1.20 -14.44
N CYS A 271 15.57 -1.97 -13.35
CA CYS A 271 15.15 -3.36 -13.35
C CYS A 271 13.68 -3.50 -12.92
N PRO A 272 12.71 -3.70 -13.84
CA PRO A 272 11.32 -3.91 -13.47
C PRO A 272 11.15 -5.30 -12.85
N PHE A 273 10.82 -5.38 -11.57
CA PHE A 273 10.57 -6.66 -10.90
C PHE A 273 9.52 -6.51 -9.78
N GLY A 274 8.48 -7.35 -9.84
CA GLY A 274 7.38 -7.37 -8.87
C GLY A 274 6.20 -6.44 -9.21
N GLY A 275 6.24 -5.73 -10.35
CA GLY A 275 5.14 -4.86 -10.77
C GLY A 275 3.88 -5.63 -11.19
N TYR A 276 2.69 -5.09 -10.91
CA TYR A 276 1.40 -5.77 -11.07
C TYR A 276 0.30 -4.88 -11.63
N ASN A 277 -0.83 -5.49 -12.02
CA ASN A 277 -2.01 -4.73 -12.39
C ASN A 277 -2.81 -4.40 -11.13
N PHE A 278 -3.20 -3.14 -11.01
CA PHE A 278 -4.04 -2.65 -9.93
C PHE A 278 -5.38 -2.26 -10.53
N VAL A 279 -6.33 -3.19 -10.48
CA VAL A 279 -7.60 -3.08 -11.21
C VAL A 279 -8.75 -2.81 -10.24
N LYS A 280 -9.62 -1.88 -10.60
CA LYS A 280 -10.80 -1.53 -9.81
C LYS A 280 -11.84 -2.64 -9.97
N VAL A 281 -12.19 -3.32 -8.88
CA VAL A 281 -13.19 -4.41 -8.85
C VAL A 281 -14.55 -3.94 -8.37
N LEU A 282 -14.59 -2.95 -7.46
CA LEU A 282 -15.79 -2.18 -7.14
C LEU A 282 -15.57 -0.72 -7.49
N ARG A 283 -16.60 -0.11 -8.08
CA ARG A 283 -16.62 1.30 -8.48
C ARG A 283 -16.75 2.24 -7.28
N GLY A 284 -16.63 3.54 -7.53
CA GLY A 284 -16.74 4.57 -6.48
C GLY A 284 -18.13 4.67 -5.85
N ASP A 285 -19.17 4.19 -6.52
CA ASP A 285 -20.55 4.08 -6.03
C ASP A 285 -20.82 2.76 -5.29
N GLY A 286 -19.90 1.80 -5.34
CA GLY A 286 -20.00 0.47 -4.73
C GLY A 286 -20.48 -0.63 -5.68
N GLU A 287 -20.81 -0.28 -6.93
CA GLU A 287 -21.26 -1.25 -7.92
C GLU A 287 -20.09 -2.09 -8.49
N PRO A 288 -20.36 -3.33 -8.94
CA PRO A 288 -19.38 -4.14 -9.65
C PRO A 288 -18.77 -3.43 -10.86
N ASN A 289 -17.44 -3.52 -11.01
CA ASN A 289 -16.74 -3.06 -12.20
C ASN A 289 -16.36 -4.24 -13.09
N GLU A 290 -17.23 -4.57 -14.06
CA GLU A 290 -17.00 -5.71 -14.96
C GLU A 290 -15.99 -5.38 -16.07
N PRO A 291 -15.17 -6.37 -16.52
CA PRO A 291 -15.18 -7.78 -16.12
C PRO A 291 -14.36 -8.08 -14.85
N TYR A 292 -13.67 -7.09 -14.28
CA TYR A 292 -12.71 -7.31 -13.19
C TYR A 292 -13.37 -7.86 -11.93
N TYR A 293 -14.61 -7.47 -11.64
CA TYR A 293 -15.37 -8.03 -10.53
C TYR A 293 -15.56 -9.55 -10.68
N SER A 294 -16.14 -9.98 -11.81
CA SER A 294 -16.37 -11.41 -12.07
C SER A 294 -15.06 -12.21 -12.19
N GLU A 295 -14.02 -11.63 -12.80
CA GLU A 295 -12.69 -12.26 -12.85
C GLU A 295 -12.11 -12.49 -11.46
N PHE A 296 -12.18 -11.49 -10.58
CA PHE A 296 -11.67 -11.61 -9.21
C PHE A 296 -12.43 -12.68 -8.42
N LEU A 297 -13.77 -12.70 -8.50
CA LEU A 297 -14.56 -13.71 -7.82
C LEU A 297 -14.26 -15.12 -8.34
N LYS A 298 -14.09 -15.30 -9.64
CA LYS A 298 -13.67 -16.58 -10.22
C LYS A 298 -12.26 -16.98 -9.77
N TYR A 299 -11.34 -16.02 -9.70
CA TYR A 299 -9.97 -16.27 -9.26
C TYR A 299 -9.91 -16.73 -7.80
N MET A 300 -10.65 -16.05 -6.92
CA MET A 300 -10.73 -16.43 -5.52
C MET A 300 -11.58 -17.68 -5.29
N ASP A 301 -12.62 -17.91 -6.10
CA ASP A 301 -13.51 -19.06 -5.99
C ASP A 301 -14.05 -19.24 -4.54
N GLU A 302 -13.76 -20.35 -3.89
CA GLU A 302 -14.14 -20.61 -2.48
C GLU A 302 -13.12 -20.07 -1.46
N ILE A 303 -12.00 -19.48 -1.91
CA ILE A 303 -10.96 -18.95 -1.03
C ILE A 303 -11.49 -17.74 -0.28
N LYS A 304 -11.53 -17.86 1.05
CA LYS A 304 -11.84 -16.74 1.94
C LYS A 304 -10.73 -15.70 1.90
N LEU A 305 -11.09 -14.46 2.19
CA LEU A 305 -10.16 -13.38 2.47
C LEU A 305 -10.17 -13.07 3.95
N PHE A 306 -9.03 -12.64 4.48
CA PHE A 306 -8.93 -12.10 5.83
C PHE A 306 -8.52 -10.64 5.80
N THR A 307 -8.96 -9.88 6.80
CA THR A 307 -8.64 -8.46 6.95
C THR A 307 -8.42 -8.11 8.41
N TRP A 308 -7.64 -7.05 8.66
CA TRP A 308 -7.62 -6.41 9.97
C TRP A 308 -8.90 -5.58 10.14
N SER A 309 -9.62 -5.84 11.23
CA SER A 309 -10.95 -5.29 11.52
C SER A 309 -10.96 -4.24 12.63
N GLY A 310 -9.78 -3.79 13.06
CA GLY A 310 -9.63 -2.82 14.16
C GLY A 310 -9.19 -3.44 15.48
N PHE A 311 -9.49 -2.69 16.54
CA PHE A 311 -9.35 -3.11 17.93
C PHE A 311 -10.68 -3.67 18.43
N PRO A 312 -10.70 -4.40 19.56
CA PRO A 312 -11.94 -5.00 20.05
C PRO A 312 -12.94 -3.95 20.59
N ASP A 313 -12.48 -2.82 21.12
CA ASP A 313 -13.33 -1.76 21.68
C ASP A 313 -12.99 -0.35 21.16
N SER A 314 -13.97 0.56 21.33
CA SER A 314 -13.95 1.93 20.79
C SER A 314 -12.99 2.84 21.56
N GLU A 315 -12.69 2.53 22.82
CA GLU A 315 -11.77 3.31 23.65
C GLU A 315 -10.38 3.36 23.01
N ARG A 316 -9.97 2.26 22.37
CA ARG A 316 -8.73 2.18 21.61
C ARG A 316 -8.77 2.90 20.28
N GLN A 317 -9.87 3.56 19.87
CA GLN A 317 -9.89 4.47 18.72
C GLN A 317 -9.36 5.88 19.06
N SER A 318 -9.18 6.21 20.34
CA SER A 318 -8.85 7.59 20.74
C SER A 318 -7.44 8.01 20.30
N PRO A 319 -7.24 9.28 19.89
CA PRO A 319 -5.92 9.84 19.65
C PRO A 319 -5.02 9.82 20.89
N GLU A 320 -5.63 9.87 22.08
CA GLU A 320 -4.98 9.78 23.40
C GLU A 320 -4.29 8.44 23.62
N PHE A 321 -4.74 7.37 22.96
CA PHE A 321 -4.10 6.06 23.06
C PHE A 321 -2.65 6.04 22.57
N ARG A 322 -2.18 7.06 21.82
CA ARG A 322 -0.83 7.06 21.18
C ARG A 322 -0.19 8.43 20.99
N THR A 323 -0.18 9.31 22.00
CA THR A 323 0.79 10.42 21.94
C THR A 323 2.21 9.86 22.10
N LEU A 324 3.14 10.31 21.26
CA LEU A 324 4.59 10.05 21.39
C LEU A 324 5.09 10.44 22.80
N GLU A 325 4.48 11.48 23.38
CA GLU A 325 4.74 11.95 24.74
C GLU A 325 4.32 10.96 25.83
N GLU A 326 3.13 10.34 25.77
CA GLU A 326 2.76 9.31 26.77
C GLU A 326 3.53 8.00 26.58
N ALA A 327 3.81 7.62 25.33
CA ALA A 327 4.67 6.48 25.04
C ALA A 327 6.12 6.71 25.51
N ALA A 328 6.57 7.97 25.66
CA ALA A 328 7.83 8.34 26.29
C ALA A 328 7.70 8.46 27.83
N ARG A 329 6.60 9.03 28.34
CA ARG A 329 6.32 9.22 29.78
C ARG A 329 6.16 7.90 30.53
N LEU A 330 5.50 6.92 29.93
CA LEU A 330 5.36 5.56 30.48
C LEU A 330 6.69 4.79 30.57
N ARG A 331 7.77 5.26 29.91
CA ARG A 331 9.13 4.69 30.04
C ARG A 331 9.93 5.27 31.20
N GLY A 332 9.52 6.40 31.77
CA GLY A 332 10.19 7.04 32.91
C GLY A 332 9.63 6.63 34.28
N ALA A 333 8.62 5.76 34.32
CA ALA A 333 7.89 5.38 35.54
C ALA A 333 7.98 3.87 35.86
N LEU A 334 8.95 3.15 35.27
CA LEU A 334 9.28 1.75 35.59
C LEU A 334 10.72 1.62 36.06
#